data_AF-A0A1B0CTI3-F1
#
_entry.id   AF-A0A1B0CTI3-F1
#
_cell.length_a   1.000
_cell.length_b   1.000
_cell.length_c   1.000
_cell.angle_alpha   90.00
_cell.angle_beta   90.00
_cell.angle_gamma   90.00
#
_symmetry.space_group_name_H-M   'P 1'
#
loop_
_entity.id
_entity.type
_entity.pdbx_description
1 polymer ?
#
loop_
_entity_poly.entity_id
_entity_poly.type
_entity_poly.pdbx_seq_one_letter_code
_entity_poly.pdbx_strand_id
1 'polypeptide(L)'
;MSDSGTFALNDLVWAKMRGFSPWPGRVVDPPPELRKIAKKNIPAQCIFFFGSNNYAWIENSFIRPYEQFKSKFITSYKTVAYKEAVEAIEKYIK
;
A
#
# COMPACT_ATOMS: atom_id res chain seq x y z
N MET A 1 -9.54 -19.36 2.98
CA MET A 1 -9.21 -18.24 3.89
C MET A 1 -9.01 -17.01 3.02
N SER A 2 -10.01 -16.14 2.93
CA SER A 2 -9.95 -14.91 2.15
C SER A 2 -9.18 -13.85 2.94
N ASP A 3 -7.90 -13.62 2.61
CA ASP A 3 -7.05 -12.55 3.16
C ASP A 3 -7.48 -11.15 2.67
N SER A 4 -8.78 -10.84 2.72
CA SER A 4 -9.35 -9.56 2.33
C SER A 4 -10.04 -8.92 3.53
N GLY A 5 -9.23 -8.50 4.50
CA GLY A 5 -9.67 -7.67 5.61
C GLY A 5 -9.62 -6.18 5.22
N THR A 6 -10.45 -5.37 5.86
CA THR A 6 -10.25 -3.91 5.91
C THR A 6 -9.19 -3.63 6.95
N PHE A 7 -8.20 -2.81 6.61
CA PHE A 7 -7.09 -2.44 7.49
C PHE A 7 -7.41 -1.15 8.27
N ALA A 8 -6.82 -0.96 9.45
CA ALA A 8 -7.00 0.26 10.23
C ALA A 8 -6.14 1.42 9.70
N LEU A 9 -6.48 2.66 10.07
CA LEU A 9 -5.62 3.81 9.78
C LEU A 9 -4.23 3.57 10.39
N ASN A 10 -3.19 3.92 9.63
CA ASN A 10 -1.78 3.70 9.92
C ASN A 10 -1.27 2.27 9.82
N ASP A 11 -2.12 1.29 9.49
CA ASP A 11 -1.62 -0.06 9.19
C ASP A 11 -0.65 -0.04 8.01
N LEU A 12 0.46 -0.75 8.19
CA LEU A 12 1.47 -0.93 7.16
C LEU A 12 1.08 -2.11 6.27
N VAL A 13 1.12 -1.88 4.97
CA VAL A 13 0.60 -2.83 3.98
C VAL A 13 1.51 -2.93 2.76
N TRP A 14 1.36 -4.03 2.04
CA TRP A 14 1.69 -4.13 0.64
C TRP A 14 0.43 -3.86 -0.18
N ALA A 15 0.46 -2.84 -1.03
CA ALA A 15 -0.64 -2.50 -1.91
C ALA A 15 -0.25 -2.73 -3.37
N LYS A 16 -1.15 -3.35 -4.14
CA LYS A 16 -0.89 -3.69 -5.55
C LYS A 16 -1.79 -2.90 -6.50
N MET A 17 -1.16 -2.08 -7.35
CA MET A 17 -1.80 -1.52 -8.53
C MET A 17 -1.63 -2.46 -9.74
N ARG A 18 -2.61 -2.47 -10.65
CA ARG A 18 -2.51 -3.24 -11.91
C ARG A 18 -1.30 -2.76 -12.72
N GLY A 19 -0.47 -3.68 -13.18
CA GLY A 19 0.76 -3.39 -13.94
C GLY A 19 2.01 -3.13 -13.08
N PHE A 20 1.88 -3.05 -11.75
CA PHE A 20 2.99 -2.80 -10.84
C PHE A 20 3.23 -3.97 -9.88
N SER A 21 4.46 -4.08 -9.37
CA SER A 21 4.79 -4.96 -8.24
C SER A 21 4.03 -4.51 -6.98
N PRO A 22 3.71 -5.41 -6.02
CA PRO A 22 3.21 -5.00 -4.71
C PRO A 22 4.19 -4.02 -4.06
N TRP A 23 3.69 -2.85 -3.67
CA TRP A 23 4.49 -1.71 -3.22
C TRP A 23 4.22 -1.43 -1.74
N PRO A 24 5.24 -1.06 -0.94
CA PRO A 24 5.05 -0.79 0.48
C PRO A 24 4.27 0.52 0.69
N GLY A 25 3.29 0.48 1.60
CA GLY A 25 2.42 1.61 1.86
C GLY A 25 1.82 1.61 3.26
N ARG A 26 1.05 2.65 3.54
CA ARG A 26 0.33 2.84 4.80
C ARG A 26 -1.11 3.27 4.52
N VAL A 27 -2.06 2.72 5.26
CA VAL A 27 -3.46 3.15 5.21
C VAL A 27 -3.56 4.56 5.79
N VAL A 28 -4.17 5.48 5.05
CA VAL A 28 -4.33 6.88 5.45
C VAL A 28 -5.75 7.36 5.20
N ASP A 29 -6.10 8.49 5.82
CA ASP A 29 -7.24 9.26 5.37
C ASP A 29 -6.94 9.88 4.00
N PRO A 30 -7.90 9.82 3.04
CA PRO A 30 -7.69 10.40 1.73
C PRO A 30 -7.57 11.92 1.83
N PRO A 31 -6.62 12.54 1.10
CA PRO A 31 -6.58 13.98 0.98
C PRO A 31 -7.87 14.50 0.31
N PRO A 32 -8.23 15.78 0.52
CA PRO A 32 -9.51 16.33 0.05
C PRO A 32 -9.80 16.09 -1.44
N GLU A 33 -8.77 16.12 -2.28
CA GLU A 33 -8.88 15.88 -3.72
C GLU A 33 -9.26 14.43 -4.06
N LEU A 34 -8.59 13.45 -3.43
CA LEU A 34 -8.86 12.03 -3.64
C LEU A 34 -10.21 11.59 -3.05
N ARG A 35 -10.67 12.27 -2.00
CA ARG A 35 -11.96 11.99 -1.37
C ARG A 35 -13.13 12.15 -2.34
N LYS A 36 -13.03 13.09 -3.29
CA LYS A 36 -14.07 13.35 -4.31
C LYS A 36 -14.13 12.25 -5.39
N ILE A 37 -13.05 11.47 -5.54
CA ILE A 37 -12.86 10.49 -6.63
C ILE A 37 -13.21 9.05 -6.15
N ALA A 38 -13.49 8.85 -4.87
CA ALA A 38 -13.76 7.54 -4.30
C ALA A 38 -14.94 6.84 -5.01
N LYS A 39 -14.69 5.65 -5.58
CA LYS A 39 -15.74 4.83 -6.19
C LYS A 39 -16.57 4.20 -5.08
N LYS A 40 -17.81 4.66 -4.92
CA LYS A 40 -18.72 4.25 -3.82
C LYS A 40 -19.05 2.75 -3.75
N ASN A 41 -18.86 2.01 -4.85
CA ASN A 41 -19.33 0.62 -4.97
C ASN A 41 -18.23 -0.44 -4.89
N ILE A 42 -16.97 -0.06 -4.72
CA ILE A 42 -15.84 -1.00 -4.63
C ILE A 42 -15.17 -0.80 -3.27
N PRO A 43 -15.13 -1.81 -2.39
CA PRO A 43 -14.41 -1.74 -1.13
C PRO A 43 -12.93 -1.44 -1.39
N ALA A 44 -12.50 -0.23 -1.05
CA ALA A 44 -11.15 0.26 -1.27
C ALA A 44 -10.72 1.18 -0.15
N GLN A 45 -9.41 1.23 0.09
CA GLN A 45 -8.78 2.09 1.09
C GLN A 45 -7.78 3.02 0.43
N CYS A 46 -7.61 4.21 1.02
CA CYS A 46 -6.59 5.14 0.56
C CYS A 46 -5.24 4.75 1.15
N ILE A 47 -4.27 4.50 0.27
CA ILE A 47 -2.93 4.08 0.62
C ILE A 47 -1.96 5.19 0.23
N PHE A 48 -1.11 5.58 1.17
CA PHE A 48 0.12 6.33 0.91
C PHE A 48 1.24 5.34 0.55
N PHE A 49 1.93 5.57 -0.55
CA PHE A 49 3.06 4.74 -0.98
C PHE A 49 4.39 5.36 -0.57
N PHE A 50 5.22 4.56 0.11
CA PHE A 50 6.57 4.97 0.46
C PHE A 50 7.46 5.09 -0.78
N GLY A 51 8.48 5.96 -0.71
CA GLY A 51 9.40 6.24 -1.82
C GLY A 51 8.82 7.23 -2.83
N SER A 52 7.64 6.95 -3.40
CA SER A 52 6.96 7.84 -4.34
C SER A 52 6.18 8.98 -3.68
N ASN A 53 5.88 8.88 -2.38
CA ASN A 53 5.14 9.86 -1.59
C ASN A 53 3.80 10.28 -2.22
N ASN A 54 3.11 9.33 -2.85
CA ASN A 54 1.83 9.54 -3.51
C ASN A 54 0.72 8.68 -2.88
N TYR A 55 -0.51 8.90 -3.34
CA TYR A 55 -1.71 8.30 -2.75
C TYR A 55 -2.59 7.67 -3.83
N ALA A 56 -3.23 6.54 -3.52
CA ALA A 56 -4.27 5.98 -4.38
C ALA A 56 -5.34 5.21 -3.58
N TRP A 57 -6.51 5.05 -4.19
CA TRP A 57 -7.51 4.10 -3.74
C TRP A 57 -7.16 2.70 -4.23
N ILE A 58 -7.00 1.76 -3.30
CA ILE A 58 -6.65 0.37 -3.59
C ILE A 58 -7.76 -0.53 -3.08
N GLU A 59 -8.27 -1.41 -3.94
CA GLU A 59 -9.30 -2.37 -3.55
C GLU A 59 -8.76 -3.31 -2.47
N ASN A 60 -9.59 -3.65 -1.49
CA ASN A 60 -9.15 -4.44 -0.33
C ASN A 60 -8.55 -5.80 -0.74
N SER A 61 -9.01 -6.37 -1.85
CA SER A 61 -8.48 -7.61 -2.43
C SER A 61 -7.01 -7.53 -2.87
N PHE A 62 -6.49 -6.32 -3.08
CA PHE A 62 -5.11 -6.03 -3.49
C PHE A 62 -4.24 -5.45 -2.37
N ILE A 63 -4.70 -5.50 -1.12
CA ILE A 63 -3.96 -5.08 0.06
C ILE A 63 -3.57 -6.32 0.86
N ARG A 64 -2.32 -6.38 1.35
CA ARG A 64 -1.81 -7.43 2.23
C ARG A 64 -1.07 -6.82 3.42
N PRO A 65 -1.10 -7.42 4.61
CA PRO A 65 -0.35 -6.91 5.76
C PRO A 65 1.15 -6.89 5.46
N TYR A 66 1.85 -5.80 5.82
CA TYR A 66 3.25 -5.59 5.48
C TYR A 66 4.14 -6.70 6.05
N GLU A 67 4.10 -6.90 7.36
CA GLU A 67 5.02 -7.79 8.07
C GLU A 67 4.89 -9.24 7.63
N GLN A 68 3.65 -9.76 7.53
CA GLN A 68 3.39 -11.16 7.17
C GLN A 68 3.84 -11.50 5.74
N PHE A 69 3.83 -10.52 4.84
CA PHE A 69 4.21 -10.70 3.42
C PHE A 69 5.58 -10.11 3.08
N LYS A 70 6.31 -9.58 4.07
CA LYS A 70 7.60 -8.92 3.88
C LYS A 70 8.58 -9.82 3.15
N SER A 71 8.85 -11.02 3.66
CA SER A 71 9.78 -11.97 3.05
C SER A 71 9.44 -12.32 1.59
N LYS A 72 8.15 -12.32 1.24
CA LYS A 72 7.66 -12.62 -0.10
C LYS A 72 7.86 -11.47 -1.09
N PHE A 73 7.62 -10.23 -0.66
CA PHE A 73 7.59 -9.09 -1.57
C PHE A 73 8.87 -8.28 -1.55
N ILE A 74 9.61 -8.27 -0.44
CA ILE A 74 10.87 -7.53 -0.31
C ILE A 74 11.87 -7.91 -1.40
N THR A 75 11.90 -9.19 -1.82
CA THR A 75 12.83 -9.69 -2.85
C THR A 75 12.46 -9.29 -4.29
N SER A 76 11.34 -8.59 -4.51
CA SER A 76 10.93 -8.10 -5.84
C SER A 76 11.69 -6.87 -6.32
N TYR A 77 12.93 -6.65 -5.84
CA TYR A 77 13.80 -5.54 -6.17
C TYR A 77 14.11 -5.47 -7.67
N LYS A 78 13.27 -4.79 -8.44
CA LYS A 78 13.46 -4.60 -9.89
C LYS A 78 13.97 -3.22 -10.24
N THR A 79 13.83 -2.23 -9.35
CA THR A 79 14.20 -0.83 -9.62
C THR A 79 14.75 -0.15 -8.37
N VAL A 80 15.53 0.93 -8.58
CA VAL A 80 16.05 1.78 -7.49
C VAL A 80 14.89 2.37 -6.67
N ALA A 81 13.85 2.87 -7.33
CA ALA A 81 12.66 3.40 -6.65
C ALA A 81 11.98 2.38 -5.73
N TYR A 82 11.96 1.10 -6.12
CA TYR A 82 11.39 0.05 -5.26
C TYR A 82 12.25 -0.17 -4.01
N LYS A 83 13.58 -0.18 -4.16
CA LYS A 83 14.51 -0.30 -3.04
C LYS A 83 14.35 0.87 -2.07
N GLU A 84 14.30 2.10 -2.58
CA GLU A 84 14.07 3.31 -1.78
C GLU A 84 12.73 3.26 -1.04
N ALA A 85 11.68 2.76 -1.68
CA ALA A 85 10.37 2.60 -1.05
C ALA A 85 10.40 1.60 0.12
N VAL A 86 11.09 0.47 -0.03
CA VAL A 86 11.29 -0.51 1.04
C VAL A 86 12.13 0.10 2.17
N GLU A 87 13.23 0.79 1.86
CA GLU A 87 14.04 1.45 2.88
C GLU A 87 13.25 2.53 3.64
N ALA A 88 12.39 3.27 2.95
CA ALA A 88 11.57 4.33 3.54
C ALA A 88 10.53 3.78 4.53
N ILE A 89 9.84 2.67 4.23
CA ILE A 89 8.92 2.06 5.19
C ILE A 89 9.66 1.44 6.38
N GLU A 90 10.83 0.82 6.15
CA GLU A 90 11.66 0.26 7.23
C GLU A 90 12.21 1.35 8.15
N LYS A 91 12.55 2.52 7.60
CA LYS A 91 12.94 3.68 8.39
C LYS A 91 11.78 4.25 9.21
N TYR A 92 10.55 4.17 8.69
CA TYR A 92 9.35 4.62 9.40
C TYR A 92 8.96 3.71 10.56
N ILE A 93 9.27 2.41 10.47
CA ILE A 93 9.00 1.42 11.55
C ILE A 93 9.94 1.61 12.75
N LYS A 94 11.15 2.13 12.52
CA LYS A 94 12.16 2.39 13.56
C LYS A 94 11.84 3.65 14.36
#